data_AF-X1VLE8-F1
#
_entry.id   AF-X1VLE8-F1
#
_cell.length_a   1.000
_cell.length_b   1.000
_cell.length_c   1.000
_cell.angle_alpha   90.00
_cell.angle_beta   90.00
_cell.angle_gamma   90.00
#
_symmetry.space_group_name_H-M   'P 1'
#
loop_
_entity.id
_entity.type
_entity.pdbx_description
1 polymer ?
#
loop_
_entity_poly.entity_id
_entity_poly.type
_entity_poly.pdbx_seq_one_letter_code
_entity_poly.pdbx_strand_id
1 'polypeptide(L)'
;EEMVWRQPFPGPGLAIRIIGEVTREKLEILRGADWVVMSEIKNAKLYRQLWQSFAVLTDVKSVGVMGDSRTYGYLVALRAVTSEDAMTADWGRL
;
A
#
# COMPACT_ATOMS: atom_id res chain seq x y z
N GLU A 1 -10.71 19.80 4.43
CA GLU A 1 -9.57 19.76 3.47
C GLU A 1 -9.16 18.36 3.04
N GLU A 2 -9.04 17.38 3.96
CA GLU A 2 -8.58 16.02 3.61
C GLU A 2 -9.38 15.32 2.49
N MET A 3 -10.70 15.54 2.43
CA MET A 3 -11.54 14.93 1.38
C MET A 3 -11.28 15.52 0.00
N VAL A 4 -10.91 16.81 -0.08
CA VAL A 4 -10.65 17.52 -1.35
C VAL A 4 -9.34 17.04 -1.97
N TRP A 5 -8.32 16.80 -1.14
CA TRP A 5 -7.00 16.36 -1.56
C TRP A 5 -6.81 14.84 -1.45
N ARG A 6 -7.90 14.09 -1.36
CA ARG A 6 -7.83 12.64 -1.22
C ARG A 6 -7.28 12.03 -2.51
N GLN A 7 -6.23 11.23 -2.38
CA GLN A 7 -5.72 10.42 -3.49
C GLN A 7 -6.83 9.50 -4.04
N PRO A 8 -6.86 9.28 -5.37
CA PRO A 8 -7.91 8.48 -5.98
C PRO A 8 -7.89 7.05 -5.45
N PHE A 9 -9.09 6.52 -5.18
CA PHE A 9 -9.30 5.18 -4.65
C PHE A 9 -10.16 4.36 -5.64
N PRO A 10 -9.74 3.14 -6.00
CA PRO A 10 -10.41 2.33 -7.03
C PRO A 10 -11.79 1.84 -6.57
N GLY A 11 -12.73 1.68 -7.52
CA GLY A 11 -14.09 1.20 -7.24
C GLY A 11 -14.16 -0.16 -6.51
N PRO A 12 -13.43 -1.19 -6.97
CA PRO A 12 -13.32 -2.47 -6.25
C PRO A 12 -12.55 -2.41 -4.91
N GLY A 13 -11.99 -1.24 -4.58
CA GLY A 13 -11.27 -0.99 -3.33
C GLY A 13 -10.02 -1.84 -3.13
N LEU A 14 -9.87 -2.40 -1.94
CA LEU A 14 -8.68 -3.16 -1.55
C LEU A 14 -8.53 -4.49 -2.31
N ALA A 15 -9.60 -5.01 -2.91
CA ALA A 15 -9.57 -6.28 -3.62
C ALA A 15 -8.54 -6.28 -4.76
N ILE A 16 -8.43 -5.18 -5.51
CA ILE A 16 -7.46 -5.08 -6.62
C ILE A 16 -6.01 -4.83 -6.17
N ARG A 17 -5.80 -4.63 -4.86
CA ARG A 17 -4.48 -4.46 -4.24
C ARG A 17 -4.01 -5.77 -3.58
N ILE A 18 -4.76 -6.86 -3.72
CA ILE A 18 -4.34 -8.20 -3.33
C ILE A 18 -4.04 -8.96 -4.61
N ILE A 19 -2.84 -9.54 -4.69
CA ILE A 19 -2.48 -10.44 -5.78
C ILE A 19 -3.01 -11.84 -5.45
N GLY A 20 -3.74 -12.43 -6.38
CA GLY A 20 -4.36 -13.75 -6.23
C GLY A 20 -5.72 -13.69 -5.53
N GLU A 21 -6.07 -14.76 -4.80
CA GLU A 21 -7.36 -14.88 -4.13
C GLU A 21 -7.55 -13.83 -3.02
N VAL A 22 -8.72 -13.18 -3.03
CA VAL A 22 -9.12 -12.21 -2.01
C VAL A 22 -9.80 -12.93 -0.86
N THR A 23 -9.08 -13.10 0.25
CA THR A 23 -9.62 -13.67 1.48
C THR A 23 -9.82 -12.60 2.55
N ARG A 24 -10.67 -12.88 3.55
CA ARG A 24 -10.87 -11.96 4.67
C ARG A 24 -9.57 -11.69 5.44
N GLU A 25 -8.75 -12.72 5.64
CA GLU A 25 -7.44 -12.60 6.29
C GLU A 25 -6.51 -11.66 5.51
N LYS A 26 -6.37 -11.87 4.19
CA LYS A 26 -5.56 -11.00 3.33
C LYS A 26 -6.06 -9.55 3.33
N LEU A 27 -7.37 -9.34 3.39
CA LEU A 27 -7.95 -8.01 3.51
C LEU A 27 -7.60 -7.32 4.83
N GLU A 28 -7.61 -8.03 5.97
CA GLU A 28 -7.20 -7.47 7.26
C GLU A 28 -5.72 -7.09 7.26
N ILE A 29 -4.85 -7.98 6.75
CA ILE A 29 -3.41 -7.71 6.62
C ILE A 29 -3.18 -6.46 5.77
N LEU A 30 -3.79 -6.40 4.59
CA LEU A 30 -3.63 -5.28 3.68
C LEU A 30 -4.17 -3.98 4.28
N ARG A 31 -5.30 -4.01 4.99
CA ARG A 31 -5.86 -2.81 5.64
C ARG A 31 -4.91 -2.25 6.69
N GLY A 32 -4.30 -3.12 7.50
CA GLY A 32 -3.27 -2.72 8.47
C GLY A 32 -2.05 -2.12 7.79
N ALA A 33 -1.53 -2.78 6.75
CA ALA A 33 -0.38 -2.28 5.99
C ALA A 33 -0.66 -0.92 5.33
N ASP A 34 -1.81 -0.76 4.66
CA ASP A 34 -2.19 0.48 3.99
C ASP A 34 -2.36 1.63 4.99
N TRP A 35 -2.89 1.36 6.18
CA TRP A 35 -3.01 2.35 7.25
C TRP A 35 -1.63 2.86 7.70
N VAL A 36 -0.65 1.97 7.87
CA VAL A 36 0.73 2.37 8.23
C VAL A 36 1.34 3.22 7.12
N VAL A 37 1.27 2.76 5.86
CA VAL A 37 1.82 3.49 4.71
C VAL A 37 1.24 4.90 4.62
N MET A 38 -0.08 5.02 4.71
CA MET A 38 -0.77 6.30 4.61
C MET A 38 -0.43 7.24 5.77
N SER A 39 -0.29 6.70 6.98
CA SER A 39 0.10 7.46 8.16
C SER A 39 1.52 8.02 8.01
N GLU A 40 2.46 7.17 7.61
CA GLU A 40 3.87 7.59 7.42
C GLU A 40 4.04 8.60 6.29
N ILE A 41 3.35 8.41 5.15
CA ILE A 41 3.37 9.38 4.04
C ILE A 41 2.81 10.75 4.45
N LYS A 42 1.77 10.77 5.28
CA LYS A 42 1.23 12.02 5.85
C LYS A 42 2.20 12.66 6.83
N ASN A 43 2.78 11.87 7.74
CA ASN A 43 3.76 12.33 8.73
C ASN A 43 5.02 12.91 8.05
N ALA A 44 5.47 12.30 6.97
CA ALA A 44 6.58 12.77 6.15
C ALA A 44 6.24 13.99 5.26
N LYS A 45 4.99 14.47 5.28
CA LYS A 45 4.49 15.58 4.45
C LYS A 45 4.61 15.32 2.94
N LEU A 46 4.59 14.05 2.54
CA LEU A 46 4.67 13.60 1.14
C LEU A 46 3.29 13.43 0.49
N TYR A 47 2.20 13.42 1.27
CA TYR A 47 0.85 13.10 0.79
C TYR A 47 0.39 13.95 -0.41
N ARG A 48 0.74 15.24 -0.43
CA ARG A 48 0.40 16.16 -1.53
C ARG A 48 1.38 16.14 -2.70
N GLN A 49 2.57 15.56 -2.50
CA GLN A 49 3.61 15.46 -3.53
C GLN A 49 3.41 14.20 -4.38
N LEU A 50 2.81 13.16 -3.79
CA LEU A 50 2.48 11.91 -4.47
C LEU A 50 1.09 11.96 -5.06
N TRP A 51 0.95 11.43 -6.27
CA TRP A 51 -0.34 11.21 -6.91
C TRP A 51 -1.11 10.07 -6.22
N GLN A 52 -0.43 8.95 -5.97
CA GLN A 52 -0.97 7.81 -5.24
C GLN A 52 0.12 7.14 -4.40
N SER A 53 -0.25 6.74 -3.19
CA SER A 53 0.57 5.95 -2.27
C SER A 53 -0.29 4.88 -1.60
N PHE A 54 0.09 3.61 -1.68
CA PHE A 54 -0.63 2.50 -1.06
C PHE A 54 0.21 1.23 -0.92
N ALA A 55 -0.27 0.31 -0.08
CA ALA A 55 0.24 -1.04 0.03
C ALA A 55 -0.42 -1.98 -0.99
N VAL A 56 0.33 -2.98 -1.46
CA VAL A 56 -0.15 -4.12 -2.24
C VAL A 56 0.29 -5.39 -1.54
N LEU A 57 -0.65 -6.29 -1.26
CA LEU A 57 -0.34 -7.59 -0.66
C LEU A 57 -0.08 -8.59 -1.77
N THR A 58 1.15 -9.12 -1.85
CA THR A 58 1.49 -10.13 -2.85
C THR A 58 1.09 -11.53 -2.38
N ASP A 59 1.04 -12.49 -3.30
CA ASP A 59 0.83 -13.91 -2.96
C ASP A 59 2.14 -14.64 -2.62
N VAL A 60 3.24 -13.90 -2.49
CA VAL A 60 4.55 -14.45 -2.14
C VAL A 60 4.72 -14.42 -0.64
N LYS A 61 5.22 -15.52 -0.07
CA LYS A 61 5.65 -15.58 1.32
C LYS A 61 7.17 -15.46 1.42
N SER A 62 7.61 -14.72 2.42
CA SER A 62 9.02 -14.59 2.78
C SER A 62 9.27 -15.06 4.21
N VAL A 63 10.50 -15.45 4.49
CA VAL A 63 10.93 -15.87 5.83
C VAL A 63 11.23 -14.63 6.67
N GLY A 64 10.63 -14.57 7.86
CA GLY A 64 10.97 -13.64 8.92
C GLY A 64 11.50 -14.38 10.15
N VAL A 65 12.02 -13.61 11.11
CA VAL A 65 12.47 -14.12 12.41
C VAL A 65 11.63 -13.44 13.48
N MET A 66 10.99 -14.23 14.34
CA MET A 66 10.23 -13.74 15.50
C MET A 66 10.70 -14.51 16.74
N GLY A 67 11.39 -13.83 17.65
CA GLY A 67 12.14 -14.47 18.74
C GLY A 67 13.19 -15.43 18.18
N ASP A 68 13.23 -16.65 18.70
CA ASP A 68 14.17 -17.70 18.25
C ASP A 68 13.60 -18.58 17.11
N SER A 69 12.43 -18.24 16.56
CA SER A 69 11.73 -19.05 15.56
C SER A 69 11.66 -18.40 14.19
N ARG A 70 11.69 -19.23 13.14
CA ARG A 70 11.40 -18.80 11.76
C ARG A 70 9.90 -18.68 11.56
N THR A 71 9.47 -17.58 10.99
CA THR A 71 8.07 -17.30 10.63
C THR A 71 7.96 -17.07 9.13
N TYR A 72 6.76 -17.27 8.58
CA TYR A 72 6.48 -16.96 7.18
C TYR A 72 5.41 -15.88 7.12
N GLY A 73 5.70 -14.78 6.44
CA GLY A 73 4.78 -13.66 6.25
C GLY A 73 4.58 -13.37 4.76
N TYR A 74 3.44 -12.77 4.43
CA TYR A 74 3.22 -12.24 3.09
C TYR A 74 4.13 -11.05 2.81
N LEU A 75 4.67 -10.97 1.59
CA LEU A 75 5.40 -9.79 1.14
C LEU A 75 4.42 -8.68 0.77
N VAL A 76 4.62 -7.50 1.34
CA VAL A 76 3.91 -6.27 1.01
C VAL A 76 4.78 -5.42 0.10
N ALA A 77 4.24 -5.02 -1.05
CA ALA A 77 4.88 -4.05 -1.94
C ALA A 77 4.31 -2.65 -1.66
N LEU A 78 5.20 -1.65 -1.61
CA LEU A 78 4.81 -0.25 -1.50
C LEU A 78 4.75 0.35 -2.90
N ARG A 79 3.61 0.97 -3.24
CA ARG A 79 3.46 1.72 -4.48
C ARG A 79 3.26 3.18 -4.14
N ALA A 80 4.25 4.00 -4.41
CA ALA A 80 4.20 5.45 -4.31
C ALA A 80 4.62 6.04 -5.66
N VAL A 81 3.75 6.84 -6.27
CA VAL A 81 3.97 7.39 -7.61
C VAL A 81 3.63 8.87 -7.68
N THR A 82 4.35 9.60 -8.52
CA THR A 82 4.02 10.95 -8.97
C THR A 82 3.42 10.87 -10.37
N SER A 83 2.52 11.79 -10.70
CA SER A 83 1.87 11.85 -12.00
C SER A 83 1.35 13.26 -12.23
N GLU A 84 1.50 13.77 -13.46
CA GLU A 84 0.97 15.08 -13.87
C GLU A 84 -0.41 14.95 -14.52
N ASP A 85 -0.69 13.83 -15.20
CA ASP A 85 -1.86 13.64 -16.07
C ASP A 85 -2.69 12.38 -15.76
N ALA A 86 -2.31 11.62 -14.73
CA ALA A 86 -2.86 10.31 -14.37
C ALA A 86 -2.74 9.21 -15.46
N MET A 87 -2.12 9.51 -16.61
CA MET A 87 -1.86 8.58 -17.71
C MET A 87 -0.42 8.06 -17.68
N THR A 88 0.51 8.91 -17.24
CA THR A 88 1.92 8.60 -17.03
C THR A 88 2.27 8.70 -15.55
N ALA A 89 3.17 7.85 -15.08
CA ALA A 89 3.56 7.84 -13.68
C ALA A 89 5.01 7.40 -13.50
N ASP A 90 5.72 8.11 -12.63
CA ASP A 90 7.06 7.75 -12.16
C ASP A 90 6.99 7.30 -10.69
N TRP A 91 7.96 6.48 -10.27
CA TRP A 91 8.07 6.10 -8.88
C TRP A 91 8.50 7.32 -8.04
N GLY A 92 7.81 7.54 -6.92
CA GLY A 92 8.10 8.65 -6.02
C GLY A 92 9.43 8.43 -5.30
N ARG A 93 10.27 9.47 -5.26
CA ARG A 93 11.49 9.48 -4.45
C ARG A 93 11.12 9.77 -3.00
N LEU A 94 11.00 8.70 -2.21
CA LEU A 94 10.65 8.74 -0.78
C LEU A 94 11.85 9.04 0.10
#